data_AF-A0A5M3WJR1-F1
#
_entry.id   AF-A0A5M3WJR1-F1
#
_cell.length_a   1.000
_cell.length_b   1.000
_cell.length_c   1.000
_cell.angle_alpha   90.00
_cell.angle_beta   90.00
_cell.angle_gamma   90.00
#
_symmetry.space_group_name_H-M   'P 1'
#
loop_
_entity.id
_entity.type
_entity.pdbx_description
1 polymer ?
#
loop_
_entity_poly.entity_id
_entity_poly.type
_entity_poly.pdbx_seq_one_letter_code
_entity_poly.pdbx_strand_id
1 'polypeptide(L)'
;MSRRRDEMGWTRAETDVAEVMIWLRGNHGREVSYADIAAGVGIKDGARLRRAVKVARVVAANRGDRLERFLPSQSPARRRVFVTRYMRQGLGDEFGARDAMSAARTAMTAMKDMHRATTFEAGNDKSIARQEFGTMAMAVDECITKVSGIDKVGPQVVKQENTGLLAQMIAALEARLTETTG
;
A
#
# COMPACT_ATOMS: atom_id res chain seq x y z
N MET A 1 16.24 28.08 23.91
CA MET A 1 16.54 28.48 22.51
C MET A 1 15.24 28.77 21.79
N SER A 2 14.97 30.04 21.47
CA SER A 2 13.75 30.46 20.77
C SER A 2 13.80 29.95 19.31
N ARG A 3 12.81 29.15 18.89
CA ARG A 3 12.68 28.75 17.49
C ARG A 3 12.22 29.99 16.71
N ARG A 4 13.07 30.50 15.82
CA ARG A 4 12.72 31.61 14.93
C ARG A 4 11.45 31.24 14.16
N ARG A 5 10.38 32.01 14.39
CA ARG A 5 9.11 31.90 13.69
C ARG A 5 9.08 32.92 12.55
N ASP A 6 8.44 32.58 11.44
CA ASP A 6 8.18 33.49 10.33
C ASP A 6 7.04 34.47 10.66
N GLU A 7 6.69 35.33 9.71
CA GLU A 7 5.63 36.35 9.84
C GLU A 7 4.25 35.74 10.14
N MET A 8 4.04 34.46 9.83
CA MET A 8 2.81 33.71 10.14
C MET A 8 2.90 32.95 11.48
N GLY A 9 3.98 33.13 12.24
CA GLY A 9 4.20 32.48 13.52
C GLY A 9 4.64 31.01 13.41
N TRP A 10 5.00 30.54 12.22
CA TRP A 10 5.42 29.16 11.98
C TRP A 10 6.93 29.03 12.10
N THR A 11 7.37 27.94 12.70
CA THR A 11 8.79 27.60 12.67
C THR A 11 9.18 27.16 11.27
N ARG A 12 10.43 27.41 10.87
CA ARG A 12 10.97 26.96 9.58
C ARG A 12 10.72 25.47 9.29
N ALA A 13 10.73 24.62 10.32
CA ALA A 13 10.46 23.21 10.17
C ALA A 13 8.99 22.91 9.83
N GLU A 14 8.05 23.70 10.35
CA GLU A 14 6.63 23.61 10.01
C GLU A 14 6.39 24.10 8.57
N THR A 15 7.03 25.21 8.19
CA THR A 15 7.01 25.74 6.81
C THR A 15 7.52 24.69 5.82
N ASP A 16 8.68 24.07 6.09
CA ASP A 16 9.25 23.01 5.24
C ASP A 16 8.29 21.83 5.05
N VAL A 17 7.62 21.40 6.12
CA VAL A 17 6.66 20.29 6.07
C VAL A 17 5.44 20.68 5.25
N ALA A 18 4.94 21.91 5.41
CA ALA A 18 3.79 22.40 4.67
C ALA A 18 4.10 22.51 3.17
N GLU A 19 5.26 23.07 2.79
CA GLU A 19 5.72 23.15 1.40
C GLU A 19 5.83 21.77 0.75
N VAL A 20 6.45 20.81 1.46
CA VAL A 20 6.52 19.41 1.00
C VAL A 20 5.13 18.81 0.82
N MET A 21 4.21 19.01 1.77
CA MET A 21 2.85 18.49 1.66
C MET A 21 2.06 19.11 0.49
N ILE A 22 2.19 20.42 0.28
CA ILE A 22 1.54 21.12 -0.85
C ILE A 22 2.07 20.59 -2.18
N TRP A 23 3.40 20.45 -2.30
CA TRP A 23 4.01 19.96 -3.53
C TRP A 23 3.66 18.50 -3.82
N LEU A 24 3.67 17.63 -2.81
CA LEU A 24 3.28 16.22 -2.93
C LEU A 24 1.83 16.08 -3.38
N ARG A 25 0.92 16.94 -2.90
CA ARG A 25 -0.48 16.95 -3.35
C ARG A 25 -0.63 17.30 -4.83
N GLY A 26 0.16 18.24 -5.34
CA GLY A 26 0.20 18.57 -6.77
C GLY A 26 0.81 17.45 -7.63
N ASN A 27 1.55 16.51 -7.03
CA ASN A 27 2.20 15.39 -7.71
C ASN A 27 1.60 14.03 -7.30
N HIS A 28 0.32 14.02 -6.95
CA HIS A 28 -0.41 12.80 -6.59
C HIS A 28 -0.21 11.68 -7.62
N GLY A 29 0.05 10.47 -7.14
CA GLY A 29 0.23 9.25 -7.95
C GLY A 29 1.55 9.16 -8.73
N ARG A 30 2.31 10.26 -8.84
CA ARG A 30 3.59 10.27 -9.55
C ARG A 30 4.71 9.70 -8.69
N GLU A 31 5.62 8.96 -9.32
CA GLU A 31 6.89 8.56 -8.71
C GLU A 31 7.81 9.78 -8.57
N VAL A 32 8.12 10.15 -7.34
CA VAL A 32 8.99 11.28 -7.02
C VAL A 32 10.15 10.83 -6.14
N SER A 33 11.35 11.29 -6.44
CA SER A 33 12.57 11.08 -5.67
C SER A 33 12.79 12.24 -4.69
N TYR A 34 13.77 12.11 -3.78
CA TYR A 34 14.19 13.24 -2.94
C TYR A 34 14.70 14.42 -3.78
N ALA A 35 15.35 14.17 -4.91
CA ALA A 35 15.82 15.22 -5.81
C ALA A 35 14.65 15.97 -6.46
N ASP A 36 13.59 15.27 -6.86
CA ASP A 36 12.39 15.90 -7.43
C ASP A 36 11.70 16.78 -6.39
N ILE A 37 11.53 16.27 -5.17
CA ILE A 37 10.94 17.04 -4.07
C ILE A 37 11.82 18.26 -3.76
N ALA A 38 13.15 18.07 -3.65
CA ALA A 38 14.11 19.13 -3.37
C ALA A 38 14.00 20.29 -4.37
N ALA A 39 13.97 19.96 -5.67
CA ALA A 39 13.79 20.92 -6.74
C ALA A 39 12.42 21.60 -6.67
N GLY A 40 11.38 20.82 -6.35
CA GLY A 40 9.99 21.27 -6.26
C GLY A 40 9.70 22.25 -5.13
N VAL A 41 10.33 22.06 -3.97
CA VAL A 41 10.12 22.91 -2.78
C VAL A 41 11.24 23.92 -2.53
N GLY A 42 12.30 23.92 -3.35
CA GLY A 42 13.44 24.82 -3.15
C GLY A 42 14.30 24.50 -1.91
N ILE A 43 14.21 23.27 -1.38
CA ILE A 43 15.02 22.79 -0.24
C ILE A 43 16.05 21.81 -0.77
N LYS A 44 17.35 22.07 -0.54
CA LYS A 44 18.43 21.14 -0.93
C LYS A 44 18.18 19.72 -0.37
N ASP A 45 18.42 18.70 -1.20
CA ASP A 45 18.40 17.31 -0.73
C ASP A 45 19.46 17.13 0.36
N GLY A 46 19.02 16.67 1.52
CA GLY A 46 19.84 16.54 2.71
C GLY A 46 18.99 16.31 3.95
N ALA A 47 19.62 16.43 5.11
CA ALA A 47 18.99 16.12 6.40
C ALA A 47 17.71 16.95 6.67
N ARG A 48 17.69 18.22 6.23
CA ARG A 48 16.53 19.13 6.38
C ARG A 48 15.32 18.59 5.61
N LEU A 49 15.48 18.34 4.31
CA LEU A 49 14.40 17.81 3.48
C LEU A 49 13.93 16.44 3.97
N ARG A 50 14.86 15.54 4.29
CA ARG A 50 14.53 14.19 4.78
C ARG A 50 13.73 14.21 6.07
N ARG A 51 14.02 15.16 6.97
CA ARG A 51 13.23 15.38 8.18
C ARG A 51 11.84 15.89 7.84
N ALA A 52 11.72 16.86 6.94
CA ALA A 52 10.43 17.38 6.49
C ALA A 52 9.57 16.28 5.85
N VAL A 53 10.12 15.48 4.95
CA VAL A 53 9.44 14.34 4.30
C VAL A 53 9.02 13.28 5.33
N LYS A 54 9.85 13.00 6.34
CA LYS A 54 9.48 12.07 7.42
C LYS A 54 8.25 12.56 8.19
N VAL A 55 8.19 13.85 8.52
CA VAL A 55 7.03 14.44 9.21
C VAL A 55 5.82 14.54 8.28
N ALA A 56 6.02 14.90 7.02
CA ALA A 56 4.98 14.92 5.99
C ALA A 56 4.29 13.55 5.86
N ARG A 57 5.04 12.44 5.96
CA ARG A 57 4.44 11.09 5.98
C ARG A 57 3.47 10.89 7.15
N VAL A 58 3.80 11.39 8.34
CA VAL A 58 2.92 11.32 9.52
C VAL A 58 1.68 12.18 9.31
N VAL A 59 1.85 13.40 8.78
CA VAL A 59 0.74 14.31 8.47
C VAL A 59 -0.19 13.71 7.40
N ALA A 60 0.35 13.09 6.37
CA ALA A 60 -0.42 12.38 5.34
C ALA A 60 -1.26 11.26 5.97
N ALA A 61 -0.66 10.41 6.80
CA ALA A 61 -1.37 9.33 7.48
C ALA A 61 -2.51 9.85 8.38
N ASN A 62 -2.27 10.92 9.14
CA ASN A 62 -3.30 11.53 9.99
C ASN A 62 -4.48 12.11 9.19
N ARG A 63 -4.29 12.40 7.90
CA ARG A 63 -5.33 12.89 6.98
C ARG A 63 -6.03 11.77 6.20
N GLY A 64 -5.63 10.51 6.39
CA GLY A 64 -6.10 9.38 5.58
C GLY A 64 -5.41 9.23 4.22
N ASP A 65 -4.41 10.08 3.92
CA ASP A 65 -3.57 9.97 2.74
C ASP A 65 -2.44 8.93 2.96
N ARG A 66 -1.85 8.43 1.88
CA ARG A 66 -0.72 7.50 1.93
C ARG A 66 0.51 8.10 1.25
N LEU A 67 1.59 8.32 2.00
CA LEU A 67 2.91 8.60 1.44
C LEU A 67 3.79 7.36 1.60
N GLU A 68 4.06 6.68 0.50
CA GLU A 68 4.78 5.41 0.48
C GLU A 68 6.21 5.52 1.05
N ARG A 69 6.81 4.37 1.35
CA ARG A 69 8.26 4.32 1.61
C ARG A 69 9.01 4.56 0.31
N PHE A 70 10.24 5.06 0.43
CA PHE A 70 11.11 5.15 -0.73
C PHE A 70 11.55 3.74 -1.13
N LEU A 71 11.27 3.36 -2.36
CA LEU A 71 11.61 2.07 -2.95
C LEU A 71 12.30 2.28 -4.30
N PRO A 72 13.09 1.33 -4.81
CA PRO A 72 13.63 1.40 -6.16
C PRO A 72 12.50 1.59 -7.18
N SER A 73 12.67 2.56 -8.09
CA SER A 73 11.74 2.83 -9.18
C SER A 73 11.55 1.60 -10.07
N GLN A 74 10.30 1.32 -10.43
CA GLN A 74 9.96 0.30 -11.42
C GLN A 74 10.10 0.82 -12.85
N SER A 75 10.12 2.14 -13.06
CA SER A 75 10.37 2.74 -14.37
C SER A 75 11.78 2.43 -14.89
N PRO A 76 11.94 1.83 -16.09
CA PRO A 76 13.24 1.59 -16.70
C PRO A 76 14.07 2.88 -16.87
N ALA A 77 13.42 4.02 -17.10
CA ALA A 77 14.08 5.31 -17.27
C ALA A 77 14.68 5.86 -15.96
N ARG A 78 14.20 5.40 -14.81
CA ARG A 78 14.69 5.80 -13.48
C ARG A 78 15.30 4.62 -12.73
N ARG A 79 15.83 3.64 -13.45
CA ARG A 79 16.44 2.44 -12.87
C ARG A 79 17.52 2.86 -11.85
N ARG A 80 17.44 2.34 -10.62
CA ARG A 80 18.28 2.67 -9.45
C ARG A 80 17.96 3.97 -8.70
N VAL A 81 16.96 4.74 -9.13
CA VAL A 81 16.46 5.88 -8.35
C VAL A 81 15.47 5.37 -7.31
N PHE A 82 15.62 5.80 -6.06
CA PHE A 82 14.63 5.54 -5.03
C PHE A 82 13.53 6.60 -5.09
N VAL A 83 12.28 6.14 -5.22
CA VAL A 83 11.10 6.98 -5.41
C VAL A 83 10.03 6.65 -4.38
N THR A 84 9.13 7.58 -4.16
CA THR A 84 7.91 7.44 -3.35
C THR A 84 6.72 7.95 -4.15
N ARG A 85 5.51 7.56 -3.76
CA ARG A 85 4.27 8.13 -4.27
C ARG A 85 3.42 8.67 -3.13
N TYR A 86 2.80 9.82 -3.39
CA TYR A 86 1.79 10.40 -2.52
C TYR A 86 0.39 10.11 -3.07
N MET A 87 -0.44 9.49 -2.24
CA MET A 87 -1.77 9.03 -2.54
C MET A 87 -2.78 9.79 -1.70
N ARG A 88 -3.59 10.63 -2.35
CA ARG A 88 -4.65 11.35 -1.68
C ARG A 88 -5.86 10.45 -1.50
N GLN A 89 -6.43 10.46 -0.31
CA GLN A 89 -7.66 9.73 -0.04
C GLN A 89 -8.78 10.18 -0.99
N GLY A 90 -9.51 9.21 -1.55
CA GLY A 90 -10.66 9.48 -2.44
C GLY A 90 -10.32 9.77 -3.90
N LEU A 91 -9.04 9.79 -4.29
CA LEU A 91 -8.61 10.01 -5.68
C LEU A 91 -8.00 8.76 -6.32
N GLY A 92 -8.54 7.59 -5.98
CA GLY A 92 -8.00 6.26 -6.32
C GLY A 92 -7.28 6.19 -7.65
N ASP A 93 -5.95 6.10 -7.62
CA ASP A 93 -5.18 5.80 -8.82
C ASP A 93 -5.12 4.27 -9.02
N GLU A 94 -5.15 3.88 -10.28
CA GLU A 94 -5.16 2.49 -10.73
C GLU A 94 -3.96 1.70 -10.19
N PHE A 95 -2.83 2.38 -9.95
CA PHE A 95 -1.63 1.78 -9.39
C PHE A 95 -1.80 1.41 -7.92
N GLY A 96 -2.36 2.29 -7.10
CA GLY A 96 -2.68 2.05 -5.70
C GLY A 96 -3.71 0.94 -5.54
N ALA A 97 -4.68 0.86 -6.44
CA ALA A 97 -5.61 -0.27 -6.51
C ALA A 97 -4.87 -1.58 -6.85
N ARG A 98 -4.00 -1.61 -7.86
CA ARG A 98 -3.19 -2.78 -8.22
C ARG A 98 -2.24 -3.21 -7.10
N ASP A 99 -1.55 -2.27 -6.46
CA ASP A 99 -0.65 -2.51 -5.34
C ASP A 99 -1.41 -3.06 -4.14
N ALA A 100 -2.56 -2.47 -3.78
CA ALA A 100 -3.42 -2.99 -2.71
C ALA A 100 -3.92 -4.41 -3.02
N MET A 101 -4.33 -4.68 -4.26
CA MET A 101 -4.75 -6.02 -4.69
C MET A 101 -3.59 -7.02 -4.66
N SER A 102 -2.38 -6.61 -5.05
CA SER A 102 -1.17 -7.45 -4.99
C SER A 102 -0.80 -7.81 -3.54
N ALA A 103 -0.83 -6.81 -2.64
CA ALA A 103 -0.61 -7.02 -1.21
C ALA A 103 -1.68 -7.95 -0.60
N ALA A 104 -2.96 -7.76 -0.97
CA ALA A 104 -4.05 -8.63 -0.55
C ALA A 104 -3.85 -10.08 -1.02
N ARG A 105 -3.43 -10.30 -2.27
CA ARG A 105 -3.09 -11.65 -2.77
C ARG A 105 -1.97 -12.29 -1.96
N THR A 106 -0.91 -11.53 -1.68
CA THR A 106 0.23 -12.02 -0.91
C THR A 106 -0.20 -12.44 0.50
N ALA A 107 -1.03 -11.63 1.17
CA ALA A 107 -1.59 -11.96 2.48
C ALA A 107 -2.48 -13.20 2.44
N MET A 108 -3.33 -13.34 1.41
CA MET A 108 -4.17 -14.54 1.25
C MET A 108 -3.35 -15.81 1.05
N THR A 109 -2.27 -15.77 0.27
CA THR A 109 -1.36 -16.91 0.11
C THR A 109 -0.73 -17.28 1.45
N ALA A 110 -0.22 -16.29 2.21
CA ALA A 110 0.36 -16.54 3.52
C ALA A 110 -0.66 -17.14 4.51
N MET A 111 -1.92 -16.70 4.48
CA MET A 111 -2.98 -17.29 5.31
C MET A 111 -3.29 -18.73 4.92
N LYS A 112 -3.29 -19.07 3.62
CA LYS A 112 -3.46 -20.46 3.16
C LYS A 112 -2.30 -21.36 3.61
N ASP A 113 -1.07 -20.87 3.53
CA ASP A 113 0.10 -21.62 3.98
C ASP A 113 0.05 -21.84 5.50
N MET A 114 -0.36 -20.83 6.26
CA MET A 114 -0.59 -20.93 7.70
C MET A 114 -1.71 -21.95 8.02
N HIS A 115 -2.85 -21.91 7.32
CA HIS A 115 -3.93 -22.89 7.49
C HIS A 115 -3.42 -24.32 7.24
N ARG A 116 -2.65 -24.52 6.17
CA ARG A 116 -2.08 -25.83 5.84
C ARG A 116 -1.13 -26.34 6.92
N ALA A 117 -0.21 -25.49 7.37
CA ALA A 117 0.78 -25.86 8.39
C ALA A 117 0.11 -26.20 9.74
N THR A 118 -0.84 -25.37 10.16
CA THR A 118 -1.57 -25.55 11.43
C THR A 118 -2.50 -26.77 11.39
N THR A 119 -3.18 -27.02 10.27
CA THR A 119 -3.98 -28.24 10.07
C THR A 119 -3.11 -29.50 10.12
N PHE A 120 -1.92 -29.47 9.52
CA PHE A 120 -0.99 -30.59 9.57
C PHE A 120 -0.56 -30.90 11.00
N GLU A 121 -0.14 -29.90 11.78
CA GLU A 121 0.25 -30.09 13.18
C GLU A 121 -0.93 -30.46 14.08
N ALA A 122 -2.14 -29.98 13.80
CA ALA A 122 -3.36 -30.39 14.50
C ALA A 122 -3.73 -31.86 14.24
N GLY A 123 -3.35 -32.40 13.08
CA GLY A 123 -3.51 -33.82 12.72
C GLY A 123 -2.37 -34.71 13.21
N ASN A 124 -1.26 -34.13 13.68
CA ASN A 124 -0.07 -34.86 14.09
C ASN A 124 -0.18 -35.31 15.56
N ASP A 125 -0.29 -36.63 15.78
CA ASP A 125 -0.37 -37.22 17.12
C ASP A 125 0.88 -37.00 17.99
N LYS A 126 1.99 -36.58 17.38
CA LYS A 126 3.25 -36.24 18.08
C LYS A 126 3.43 -34.74 18.30
N SER A 127 2.47 -33.91 17.89
CA SER A 127 2.57 -32.46 18.05
C SER A 127 2.43 -32.05 19.52
N ILE A 128 3.35 -31.20 19.99
CA ILE A 128 3.37 -30.72 21.38
C ILE A 128 2.24 -29.72 21.71
N ALA A 129 1.59 -29.16 20.68
CA ALA A 129 0.58 -28.10 20.80
C ALA A 129 -0.59 -28.33 19.82
N ARG A 130 -1.02 -29.59 19.73
CA ARG A 130 -2.03 -30.05 18.77
C ARG A 130 -3.35 -29.26 18.85
N GLN A 131 -3.82 -28.97 20.07
CA GLN A 131 -5.10 -28.27 20.28
C GLN A 131 -5.00 -26.79 19.88
N GLU A 132 -3.87 -26.15 20.18
CA GLU A 132 -3.57 -24.78 19.82
C GLU A 132 -3.47 -24.62 18.30
N PHE A 133 -2.79 -25.55 17.62
CA PHE A 133 -2.75 -25.57 16.16
C PHE A 133 -4.12 -25.84 15.54
N GLY A 134 -4.96 -26.68 16.14
CA GLY A 134 -6.35 -26.88 15.70
C GLY A 134 -7.19 -25.62 15.82
N THR A 135 -7.06 -24.91 16.94
CA THR A 135 -7.74 -23.61 17.16
C THR A 135 -7.27 -22.56 16.16
N MET A 136 -5.96 -22.50 15.88
CA MET A 136 -5.40 -21.61 14.87
C MET A 136 -5.90 -21.95 13.48
N ALA A 137 -5.93 -23.23 13.10
CA ALA A 137 -6.46 -23.66 11.81
C ALA A 137 -7.91 -23.22 11.62
N MET A 138 -8.76 -23.41 12.63
CA MET A 138 -10.16 -22.95 12.61
C MET A 138 -10.28 -21.43 12.47
N ALA A 139 -9.48 -20.66 13.23
CA ALA A 139 -9.50 -19.20 13.16
C ALA A 139 -9.07 -18.70 11.77
N VAL A 140 -8.08 -19.34 11.16
CA VAL A 140 -7.59 -19.00 9.83
C VAL A 140 -8.59 -19.39 8.75
N ASP A 141 -9.23 -20.56 8.87
CA ASP A 141 -10.30 -21.00 7.97
C ASP A 141 -11.51 -20.05 8.02
N GLU A 142 -11.90 -19.60 9.21
CA GLU A 142 -12.96 -18.60 9.38
C GLU A 142 -12.57 -17.26 8.73
N CYS A 143 -11.31 -16.84 8.88
CA CYS A 143 -10.78 -15.63 8.23
C CYS A 143 -10.79 -15.76 6.70
N ILE A 144 -10.33 -16.90 6.16
CA ILE A 144 -10.35 -17.19 4.73
C ILE A 144 -11.78 -17.21 4.20
N THR A 145 -12.71 -17.83 4.93
CA THR A 145 -14.14 -17.94 4.58
C THR A 145 -14.84 -16.58 4.61
N LYS A 146 -14.54 -15.74 5.62
CA LYS A 146 -15.08 -14.37 5.68
C LYS A 146 -14.58 -13.54 4.53
N VAL A 147 -13.28 -13.59 4.22
CA VAL A 147 -12.67 -12.82 3.12
C VAL A 147 -13.13 -13.31 1.75
N SER A 148 -13.27 -14.62 1.54
CA SER A 148 -13.84 -15.17 0.32
C SER A 148 -15.35 -14.90 0.18
N GLY A 149 -16.07 -14.81 1.30
CA GLY A 149 -17.47 -14.42 1.35
C GLY A 149 -17.75 -12.95 1.02
N ILE A 150 -16.73 -12.09 0.95
CA ILE A 150 -16.86 -10.69 0.53
C ILE A 150 -17.33 -10.58 -0.95
N ASP A 151 -17.25 -11.67 -1.72
CA ASP A 151 -17.89 -11.80 -3.05
C ASP A 151 -19.41 -11.54 -3.05
N LYS A 152 -20.09 -11.57 -1.89
CA LYS A 152 -21.53 -11.26 -1.79
C LYS A 152 -21.88 -9.77 -1.74
N VAL A 153 -20.91 -8.86 -1.72
CA VAL A 153 -21.17 -7.41 -1.73
C VAL A 153 -20.69 -6.78 -3.04
N GLY A 154 -21.48 -7.00 -4.10
CA GLY A 154 -21.36 -6.30 -5.40
C GLY A 154 -21.68 -7.18 -6.62
N PRO A 155 -22.88 -7.09 -7.22
CA PRO A 155 -23.33 -8.03 -8.24
C PRO A 155 -22.78 -7.67 -9.63
N GLN A 156 -21.81 -8.45 -10.13
CA GLN A 156 -21.82 -8.92 -11.52
C GLN A 156 -20.74 -9.98 -11.77
N VAL A 157 -21.22 -11.14 -12.24
CA VAL A 157 -20.48 -12.26 -12.85
C VAL A 157 -19.88 -13.28 -11.88
N VAL A 158 -20.76 -14.10 -11.32
CA VAL A 158 -20.45 -15.50 -11.00
C VAL A 158 -21.04 -16.36 -12.11
N LYS A 159 -20.21 -17.06 -12.90
CA LYS A 159 -20.55 -18.40 -13.42
C LYS A 159 -19.34 -19.21 -13.89
N GLN A 160 -19.20 -20.34 -13.20
CA GLN A 160 -18.66 -21.66 -13.58
C GLN A 160 -17.15 -21.96 -13.60
N GLU A 161 -16.83 -22.79 -12.61
CA GLU A 161 -15.80 -23.82 -12.42
C GLU A 161 -14.40 -23.44 -11.90
N ASN A 162 -14.11 -24.13 -10.80
CA ASN A 162 -13.04 -23.94 -9.84
C ASN A 162 -11.65 -24.04 -10.48
N THR A 163 -10.71 -23.27 -9.93
CA THR A 163 -9.27 -23.19 -10.26
C THR A 163 -8.88 -22.35 -11.48
N GLY A 164 -9.69 -22.28 -12.55
CA GLY A 164 -9.45 -21.36 -13.69
C GLY A 164 -9.92 -19.91 -13.44
N LEU A 165 -10.90 -19.74 -12.54
CA LEU A 165 -11.65 -18.50 -12.36
C LEU A 165 -10.80 -17.32 -11.86
N LEU A 166 -9.89 -17.53 -10.90
CA LEU A 166 -9.12 -16.43 -10.29
C LEU A 166 -8.06 -15.86 -11.24
N ALA A 167 -7.39 -16.70 -12.03
CA ALA A 167 -6.42 -16.23 -13.02
C ALA A 167 -7.11 -15.50 -14.19
N GLN A 168 -8.28 -16.00 -14.62
CA GLN A 168 -9.07 -15.36 -15.68
C GLN A 168 -9.80 -14.10 -15.21
N MET A 169 -10.22 -14.00 -13.94
CA MET A 169 -10.79 -12.77 -13.36
C MET A 169 -9.75 -11.65 -13.30
N ILE A 170 -8.49 -11.99 -12.99
CA ILE A 170 -7.39 -11.03 -13.00
C ILE A 170 -7.10 -10.57 -14.44
N ALA A 171 -7.04 -11.50 -15.39
CA ALA A 171 -6.85 -11.17 -16.81
C ALA A 171 -8.03 -10.36 -17.41
N ALA A 172 -9.28 -10.64 -17.00
CA ALA A 172 -10.47 -9.93 -17.46
C ALA A 172 -10.59 -8.51 -16.86
N LEU A 173 -10.15 -8.34 -15.60
CA LEU A 173 -10.02 -7.02 -14.98
C LEU A 173 -8.87 -6.21 -15.59
N GLU A 174 -7.76 -6.87 -15.97
CA GLU A 174 -6.66 -6.25 -16.71
C GLU A 174 -7.09 -5.80 -18.11
N ALA A 175 -7.86 -6.62 -18.85
CA ALA A 175 -8.37 -6.29 -20.19
C ALA A 175 -9.31 -5.07 -20.20
N ARG A 176 -10.22 -4.97 -19.20
CA ARG A 176 -11.15 -3.83 -19.05
C ARG A 176 -10.45 -2.50 -18.73
N LEU A 177 -9.31 -2.53 -18.07
CA LEU A 177 -8.52 -1.33 -17.77
C LEU A 177 -7.85 -0.76 -19.03
N THR A 178 -7.48 -1.62 -19.98
CA THR A 178 -6.90 -1.23 -21.27
C THR A 178 -7.91 -0.69 -22.30
N GLU A 179 -9.18 -1.13 -22.28
CA GLU A 179 -10.21 -0.62 -23.21
C GLU A 179 -10.75 0.77 -22.84
N THR A 180 -10.55 1.22 -21.59
CA THR A 180 -11.03 2.54 -21.13
C THR A 180 -10.04 3.68 -21.41
N THR A 181 -8.93 3.39 -22.09
CA THR A 181 -7.89 4.37 -22.49
C THR A 181 -7.78 4.55 -24.01
N GLY A 182 -8.74 4.05 -24.79
CA GLY A 182 -8.90 4.32 -26.23
C GLY A 182 -9.84 5.48 -26.52
#